data_AF-A0A7C7WUQ8-F1
#
_entry.id   AF-A0A7C7WUQ8-F1
#
_cell.length_a   1.000
_cell.length_b   1.000
_cell.length_c   1.000
_cell.angle_alpha   90.00
_cell.angle_beta   90.00
_cell.angle_gamma   90.00
#
_symmetry.space_group_name_H-M   'P 1'
#
loop_
_entity.id
_entity.type
_entity.pdbx_description
1 polymer ?
#
loop_
_entity_poly.entity_id
_entity_poly.type
_entity_poly.pdbx_seq_one_letter_code
_entity_poly.pdbx_strand_id
1 'polypeptide(L)'
;MTEQFNPYHTWLGFDVDHRNPSYPDLLGISENETDAETVSMAFDRVIAKVRSHKPGPQAAEWARLIDELKAAKLAAAKMGFSAVLNPQPSSVASEQEEAATPIIESSTVTSAATSTTEIAEPVVAASTEAESSTDDILAELGLDGDDGLPDFTTPDDELEDDSIPTDESTTSVPPNVPAPTPTPEPATTTAAAATTVLAPSTPLPPAQPMDGAAPAGIVTAAAAHRRGNYFGLIVGFVSCALMVSLFANAYYFWFGRNGDGNEEVVVSNDPVHRDLNDGEDPVINGSDTDNVTDPNSPGGSDPDTMPDEPNTNTDPPTDTPPVTPPVTPPVPPEPVPEDRELSDEELKKFAAVLVSAKEALGKQDTDGANTLLTEAKPLAGTKTHRAMIERLEVLSGYVAAFHNAVTQSLEKLNPGDSFPVTVDTLVALVEKKPASIVIHVAGFNKEYSLNELSLGLGIALANQSLDPDALSTQVVRGAFQAVHPKASEQHIQDVRDWWRAATDGGENIGDLILVLDDDYKRLTGEE
;
A
#
# COMPACT_ATOMS: atom_id res chain seq x y z
N MET A 1 13.06 -49.38 -4.06
CA MET A 1 13.71 -48.08 -4.34
C MET A 1 12.57 -47.10 -4.53
N THR A 2 12.43 -46.11 -3.65
CA THR A 2 11.41 -45.07 -3.83
C THR A 2 11.86 -44.17 -4.97
N GLU A 3 11.12 -44.15 -6.08
CA GLU A 3 11.33 -43.15 -7.12
C GLU A 3 11.23 -41.77 -6.47
N GLN A 4 12.31 -40.99 -6.59
CA GLN A 4 12.37 -39.65 -6.01
C GLN A 4 11.34 -38.78 -6.74
N PHE A 5 10.44 -38.15 -5.98
CA PHE A 5 9.41 -37.27 -6.54
C PHE A 5 10.08 -36.13 -7.32
N ASN A 6 9.75 -36.00 -8.61
CA ASN A 6 10.21 -34.92 -9.46
C ASN A 6 9.03 -33.99 -9.78
N PRO A 7 9.01 -32.75 -9.27
CA PRO A 7 7.91 -31.81 -9.48
C PRO A 7 7.76 -31.40 -10.95
N TYR A 8 8.88 -31.29 -11.68
CA TYR A 8 8.90 -30.92 -13.09
C TYR A 8 8.23 -31.97 -13.98
N HIS A 9 8.53 -33.25 -13.75
CA HIS A 9 7.87 -34.34 -14.48
C HIS A 9 6.39 -34.45 -14.10
N THR A 10 6.07 -34.38 -12.81
CA THR A 10 4.71 -34.65 -12.34
C THR A 10 3.72 -33.53 -12.67
N TRP A 11 4.13 -32.27 -12.53
CA TRP A 11 3.24 -31.12 -12.68
C TRP A 11 3.38 -30.41 -14.02
N LEU A 12 4.61 -30.35 -14.57
CA LEU A 12 4.85 -29.69 -15.85
C LEU A 12 4.88 -30.68 -17.02
N GLY A 13 5.15 -31.96 -16.77
CA GLY A 13 5.20 -33.00 -17.79
C GLY A 13 6.54 -33.05 -18.53
N PHE A 14 7.62 -32.54 -17.92
CA PHE A 14 8.96 -32.65 -18.50
C PHE A 14 9.49 -34.08 -18.37
N ASP A 15 10.21 -34.56 -19.39
CA ASP A 15 10.77 -35.90 -19.39
C ASP A 15 11.88 -36.04 -18.32
N VAL A 16 12.02 -37.25 -17.77
CA VAL A 16 12.61 -37.57 -16.44
C VAL A 16 14.08 -37.16 -16.28
N ASP A 17 14.76 -36.82 -17.38
CA ASP A 17 16.19 -36.47 -17.41
C ASP A 17 16.49 -34.99 -17.11
N HIS A 18 15.49 -34.10 -17.06
CA HIS A 18 15.70 -32.67 -16.81
C HIS A 18 15.61 -32.35 -15.31
N ARG A 19 16.71 -32.57 -14.58
CA ARG A 19 16.81 -32.14 -13.17
C ARG A 19 16.94 -30.63 -12.98
N ASN A 20 17.26 -29.90 -14.05
CA ASN A 20 17.47 -28.46 -14.02
C ASN A 20 17.06 -27.84 -15.37
N PRO A 21 15.74 -27.71 -15.66
CA PRO A 21 15.27 -27.07 -16.88
C PRO A 21 15.70 -25.60 -16.93
N SER A 22 15.98 -25.08 -18.13
CA SER A 22 16.26 -23.65 -18.27
C SER A 22 14.99 -22.81 -18.06
N TYR A 23 15.13 -21.50 -17.80
CA TYR A 23 13.95 -20.63 -17.61
C TYR A 23 13.00 -20.59 -18.84
N PRO A 24 13.49 -20.54 -20.09
CA PRO A 24 12.63 -20.70 -21.26
C PRO A 24 11.91 -22.05 -21.29
N ASP A 25 12.60 -23.14 -20.93
CA ASP A 25 12.00 -24.47 -20.87
C ASP A 25 10.86 -24.50 -19.85
N LEU A 26 11.07 -23.95 -18.64
CA LEU A 26 10.07 -23.88 -17.57
C LEU A 26 8.78 -23.17 -18.00
N LEU A 27 8.90 -22.10 -18.78
CA LEU A 27 7.76 -21.35 -19.31
C LEU A 27 7.17 -21.97 -20.58
N GLY A 28 7.89 -22.91 -21.22
CA GLY A 28 7.50 -23.51 -22.49
C GLY A 28 7.55 -22.52 -23.66
N ILE A 29 8.50 -21.59 -23.62
CA ILE A 29 8.72 -20.56 -24.66
C ILE A 29 10.04 -20.81 -25.39
N SER A 30 10.19 -20.20 -26.57
CA SER A 30 11.46 -20.23 -27.31
C SER A 30 12.54 -19.46 -26.56
N GLU A 31 13.80 -19.92 -26.63
CA GLU A 31 14.95 -19.20 -26.04
C GLU A 31 15.12 -17.77 -26.56
N ASN A 32 14.56 -17.47 -27.74
CA ASN A 32 14.61 -16.16 -28.38
C ASN A 32 13.30 -15.36 -28.24
N GLU A 33 12.39 -15.78 -27.35
CA GLU A 33 11.14 -15.05 -27.12
C GLU A 33 11.41 -13.77 -26.34
N THR A 34 11.24 -12.62 -27.00
CA THR A 34 11.45 -11.29 -26.40
C THR A 34 10.14 -10.55 -26.12
N ASP A 35 9.01 -11.06 -26.61
CA ASP A 35 7.72 -10.41 -26.44
C ASP A 35 7.21 -10.58 -25.00
N ALA A 36 7.06 -9.45 -24.30
CA ALA A 36 6.64 -9.43 -22.90
C ALA A 36 5.23 -10.00 -22.71
N GLU A 37 4.34 -9.79 -23.68
CA GLU A 37 2.97 -10.31 -23.62
C GLU A 37 2.96 -11.85 -23.72
N THR A 38 3.73 -12.40 -24.65
CA THR A 38 3.91 -13.85 -24.81
C THR A 38 4.52 -14.50 -23.57
N VAL A 39 5.55 -13.87 -22.97
CA VAL A 39 6.15 -14.34 -21.71
C VAL A 39 5.14 -14.34 -20.56
N SER A 40 4.33 -13.28 -20.42
CA SER A 40 3.32 -13.22 -19.37
C SER A 40 2.22 -14.27 -19.56
N MET A 41 1.71 -14.42 -20.78
CA MET A 41 0.70 -15.44 -21.10
C MET A 41 1.21 -16.87 -20.87
N ALA A 42 2.48 -17.13 -21.18
CA ALA A 42 3.12 -18.43 -20.93
C ALA A 42 3.24 -18.71 -19.43
N PHE A 43 3.70 -17.73 -18.65
CA PHE A 43 3.77 -17.82 -17.19
C PHE A 43 2.40 -18.13 -16.57
N ASP A 44 1.35 -17.38 -16.95
CA ASP A 44 0.01 -17.58 -16.40
C ASP A 44 -0.54 -18.98 -16.70
N ARG A 45 -0.28 -19.49 -17.92
CA ARG A 45 -0.65 -20.86 -18.30
C ARG A 45 0.05 -21.91 -17.43
N VAL A 46 1.35 -21.73 -17.18
CA VAL A 46 2.16 -22.68 -16.40
C VAL A 46 1.78 -22.63 -14.92
N ILE A 47 1.62 -21.44 -14.34
CA ILE A 47 1.11 -21.25 -12.97
C ILE A 47 -0.27 -21.90 -12.80
N ALA A 48 -1.20 -21.68 -13.75
CA ALA A 48 -2.52 -22.28 -13.68
C ALA A 48 -2.44 -23.82 -13.69
N LYS A 49 -1.52 -24.40 -14.48
CA LYS A 49 -1.26 -25.84 -14.49
C LYS A 49 -0.74 -26.34 -13.13
N VAL A 50 0.26 -25.68 -12.56
CA VAL A 50 0.81 -26.05 -11.23
C VAL A 50 -0.23 -25.89 -10.11
N ARG A 51 -1.02 -24.80 -10.13
CA ARG A 51 -2.11 -24.56 -9.16
C ARG A 51 -3.27 -25.56 -9.29
N SER A 52 -3.42 -26.21 -10.45
CA SER A 52 -4.44 -27.27 -10.62
C SER A 52 -4.12 -28.56 -9.86
N HIS A 53 -2.86 -28.77 -9.48
CA HIS A 53 -2.44 -29.89 -8.66
C HIS A 53 -2.63 -29.59 -7.17
N LYS A 54 -3.14 -30.58 -6.41
CA LYS A 54 -3.24 -30.47 -4.96
C LYS A 54 -1.87 -30.74 -4.32
N PRO A 55 -1.29 -29.79 -3.55
CA PRO A 55 0.09 -29.91 -3.04
C PRO A 55 0.29 -31.11 -2.11
N GLY A 56 -0.69 -31.42 -1.25
CA GLY A 56 -0.64 -32.60 -0.38
C GLY A 56 0.67 -32.68 0.44
N PRO A 57 1.30 -33.86 0.55
CA PRO A 57 2.59 -34.03 1.22
C PRO A 57 3.76 -33.29 0.53
N GLN A 58 3.58 -32.81 -0.70
CA GLN A 58 4.60 -32.16 -1.52
C GLN A 58 4.43 -30.63 -1.55
N ALA A 59 3.79 -30.05 -0.52
CA ALA A 59 3.53 -28.60 -0.47
C ALA A 59 4.79 -27.74 -0.55
N ALA A 60 5.89 -28.19 0.05
CA ALA A 60 7.18 -27.50 -0.01
C ALA A 60 7.72 -27.43 -1.44
N GLU A 61 7.73 -28.55 -2.17
CA GLU A 61 8.17 -28.60 -3.57
C GLU A 61 7.23 -27.82 -4.50
N TRP A 62 5.93 -27.77 -4.16
CA TRP A 62 4.94 -26.99 -4.90
C TRP A 62 5.19 -25.49 -4.78
N ALA A 63 5.41 -24.99 -3.57
CA ALA A 63 5.76 -23.58 -3.33
C ALA A 63 7.08 -23.23 -4.03
N ARG A 64 8.10 -24.08 -3.86
CA ARG A 64 9.40 -23.93 -4.53
C ARG A 64 9.27 -23.79 -6.04
N LEU A 65 8.46 -24.63 -6.69
CA LEU A 65 8.27 -24.54 -8.14
C LEU A 65 7.59 -23.23 -8.55
N ILE A 66 6.62 -22.74 -7.77
CA ILE A 66 5.96 -21.46 -8.05
C ILE A 66 6.95 -20.30 -7.97
N ASP A 67 7.81 -20.28 -6.95
CA ASP A 67 8.81 -19.22 -6.80
C ASP A 67 9.87 -19.26 -7.90
N GLU A 68 10.28 -20.46 -8.33
CA GLU A 68 11.15 -20.64 -9.49
C GLU A 68 10.50 -20.14 -10.79
N LEU A 69 9.20 -20.38 -10.99
CA LEU A 69 8.46 -19.83 -12.14
C LEU A 69 8.39 -18.30 -12.10
N LYS A 70 8.23 -17.69 -10.92
CA LYS A 70 8.26 -16.22 -10.77
C LYS A 70 9.64 -15.67 -11.12
N ALA A 71 10.71 -16.32 -10.64
CA ALA A 71 12.08 -15.98 -10.98
C ALA A 71 12.35 -16.09 -12.48
N ALA A 72 11.82 -17.13 -13.13
CA ALA A 72 11.90 -17.32 -14.58
C ALA A 72 11.23 -16.17 -15.35
N LYS A 73 10.03 -15.71 -14.91
CA LYS A 73 9.34 -14.55 -15.51
C LYS A 73 10.18 -13.27 -15.41
N LEU A 74 10.73 -12.99 -14.23
CA LEU A 74 11.60 -11.83 -14.01
C LEU A 74 12.88 -11.88 -14.85
N ALA A 75 13.51 -13.05 -14.93
CA ALA A 75 14.70 -13.26 -15.75
C ALA A 75 14.40 -13.06 -17.24
N ALA A 76 13.28 -13.62 -17.74
CA ALA A 76 12.85 -13.44 -19.13
C ALA A 76 12.59 -11.96 -19.47
N ALA A 77 11.93 -11.21 -18.58
CA ALA A 77 11.70 -9.78 -18.75
C ALA A 77 13.04 -9.00 -18.85
N LYS A 78 14.02 -9.35 -18.01
CA LYS A 78 15.35 -8.72 -18.02
C LYS A 78 16.13 -9.03 -19.30
N MET A 79 16.02 -10.26 -19.83
CA MET A 79 16.69 -10.67 -21.08
C MET A 79 16.08 -9.99 -22.31
N GLY A 80 14.74 -9.88 -22.39
CA GLY A 80 14.06 -9.14 -23.45
C GLY A 80 14.41 -7.65 -23.48
N PHE A 81 14.58 -7.05 -22.30
CA PHE A 81 14.99 -5.63 -22.18
C PHE A 81 16.42 -5.37 -22.70
N SER A 82 17.33 -6.34 -22.58
CA SER A 82 18.71 -6.19 -23.05
C SER A 82 18.85 -6.24 -24.57
N ALA A 83 17.90 -6.82 -25.30
CA ALA A 83 17.93 -6.90 -26.76
C ALA A 83 17.49 -5.58 -27.44
N VAL A 84 16.63 -4.80 -26.78
CA VAL A 84 16.10 -3.53 -27.32
C VAL A 84 17.07 -2.36 -27.15
N LEU A 85 17.99 -2.41 -26.18
CA LEU A 85 18.98 -1.36 -25.93
C LEU A 85 20.29 -1.50 -26.73
N ASN A 86 20.43 -2.50 -27.60
CA ASN A 86 21.61 -2.63 -28.46
C ASN A 86 21.23 -3.03 -29.89
N PRO A 87 20.66 -2.11 -30.70
CA PRO A 87 20.59 -2.32 -32.14
C PRO A 87 22.01 -2.32 -32.71
N GLN A 88 22.63 -3.49 -32.86
CA GLN A 88 23.77 -3.66 -33.75
C GLN A 88 23.33 -3.23 -35.16
N PRO A 89 24.06 -2.32 -35.83
CA PRO A 89 23.74 -1.96 -37.20
C PRO A 89 24.02 -3.18 -38.09
N SER A 90 22.96 -3.69 -38.72
CA SER A 90 23.03 -4.66 -39.81
C SER A 90 23.85 -4.09 -40.97
N SER A 91 25.16 -4.31 -40.95
CA SER A 91 26.03 -4.25 -42.11
C SER A 91 26.09 -5.65 -42.73
N VAL A 92 25.15 -5.93 -43.62
CA VAL A 92 25.30 -7.00 -44.61
C VAL A 92 25.14 -6.37 -46.00
N ALA A 93 26.21 -5.68 -46.42
CA ALA A 93 26.48 -5.48 -47.83
C ALA A 93 27.02 -6.82 -48.37
N SER A 94 26.18 -7.50 -49.14
CA SER A 94 26.61 -8.57 -50.03
C SER A 94 27.34 -7.92 -51.21
N GLU A 95 28.66 -8.05 -51.29
CA GLU A 95 29.34 -8.02 -52.57
C GLU A 95 30.37 -9.15 -52.63
N GLN A 96 30.14 -9.99 -53.62
CA GLN A 96 30.72 -11.30 -53.84
C GLN A 96 32.08 -11.16 -54.51
N GLU A 97 33.08 -11.75 -53.87
CA GLU A 97 34.41 -12.03 -54.36
C GLU A 97 34.38 -12.98 -55.58
N GLU A 98 35.01 -12.62 -56.71
CA GLU A 98 35.90 -13.55 -57.45
C GLU A 98 36.83 -12.83 -58.45
N ALA A 99 38.13 -13.18 -58.34
CA ALA A 99 39.17 -13.29 -59.37
C ALA A 99 40.34 -12.26 -59.43
N ALA A 100 41.51 -12.82 -59.08
CA ALA A 100 42.86 -12.60 -59.61
C ALA A 100 43.82 -11.56 -58.97
N THR A 101 44.72 -12.13 -58.15
CA THR A 101 46.12 -11.78 -57.75
C THR A 101 47.00 -10.97 -58.74
N PRO A 102 48.26 -10.57 -58.39
CA PRO A 102 48.87 -10.15 -57.09
C PRO A 102 49.74 -8.87 -57.26
N ILE A 103 50.50 -8.44 -56.22
CA ILE A 103 51.89 -7.85 -56.24
C ILE A 103 52.14 -6.81 -55.12
N ILE A 104 53.09 -7.13 -54.21
CA ILE A 104 54.18 -6.30 -53.57
C ILE A 104 53.73 -5.02 -52.78
N GLU A 105 54.09 -4.72 -51.52
CA GLU A 105 55.41 -4.61 -50.86
C GLU A 105 55.26 -4.32 -49.34
N SER A 106 56.23 -4.80 -48.55
CA SER A 106 56.87 -4.24 -47.34
C SER A 106 56.21 -3.18 -46.44
N SER A 107 56.20 -3.45 -45.11
CA SER A 107 56.91 -2.70 -44.02
C SER A 107 56.36 -3.14 -42.65
N THR A 108 57.02 -3.95 -41.82
CA THR A 108 58.06 -3.65 -40.81
C THR A 108 57.88 -2.38 -39.97
N VAL A 109 57.38 -2.53 -38.73
CA VAL A 109 57.96 -2.09 -37.42
C VAL A 109 57.04 -2.70 -36.34
N THR A 110 57.43 -3.61 -35.44
CA THR A 110 58.44 -3.54 -34.37
C THR A 110 58.33 -2.29 -33.51
N SER A 111 57.61 -2.37 -32.40
CA SER A 111 58.12 -1.84 -31.13
C SER A 111 57.47 -2.54 -29.94
N ALA A 112 58.33 -2.94 -29.01
CA ALA A 112 58.07 -3.71 -27.81
C ALA A 112 58.25 -2.83 -26.57
N ALA A 113 57.50 -3.14 -25.51
CA ALA A 113 57.87 -3.03 -24.08
C ALA A 113 56.63 -3.49 -23.29
N THR A 114 56.51 -4.74 -22.82
CA THR A 114 57.16 -5.34 -21.64
C THR A 114 56.92 -4.57 -20.34
N SER A 115 56.02 -5.09 -19.50
CA SER A 115 56.21 -5.15 -18.05
C SER A 115 55.46 -6.36 -17.48
N THR A 116 56.28 -7.32 -17.08
CA THR A 116 56.10 -8.41 -16.12
C THR A 116 55.38 -7.98 -14.85
N THR A 117 54.48 -8.82 -14.30
CA THR A 117 54.19 -9.08 -12.86
C THR A 117 53.04 -10.11 -12.83
N GLU A 118 53.31 -11.39 -12.60
CA GLU A 118 53.41 -12.10 -11.32
C GLU A 118 52.08 -12.74 -10.89
N ILE A 119 52.20 -14.00 -10.49
CA ILE A 119 51.17 -15.02 -10.28
C ILE A 119 50.59 -14.89 -8.88
N ALA A 120 49.26 -14.88 -8.74
CA ALA A 120 48.57 -15.33 -7.52
C ALA A 120 47.15 -15.82 -7.84
N GLU A 121 46.80 -16.94 -7.21
CA GLU A 121 45.55 -17.71 -7.30
C GLU A 121 44.30 -16.92 -6.85
N PRO A 122 43.09 -17.22 -7.38
CA PRO A 122 41.86 -16.73 -6.78
C PRO A 122 41.38 -17.67 -5.65
N VAL A 123 41.36 -17.12 -4.44
CA VAL A 123 40.70 -17.71 -3.28
C VAL A 123 39.18 -17.56 -3.43
N VAL A 124 38.52 -18.67 -3.18
CA VAL A 124 37.07 -18.90 -3.08
C VAL A 124 36.37 -17.80 -2.28
N ALA A 125 35.50 -17.02 -2.92
CA ALA A 125 34.59 -16.08 -2.25
C ALA A 125 33.23 -16.76 -2.08
N ALA A 126 32.79 -16.84 -0.83
CA ALA A 126 31.50 -17.37 -0.41
C ALA A 126 30.34 -16.53 -0.97
N SER A 127 29.38 -17.21 -1.60
CA SER A 127 28.04 -16.68 -1.83
C SER A 127 27.36 -16.50 -0.47
N THR A 128 27.09 -15.26 -0.11
CA THR A 128 26.13 -14.92 0.94
C THR A 128 24.75 -15.02 0.32
N GLU A 129 24.00 -16.07 0.68
CA GLU A 129 22.57 -16.20 0.42
C GLU A 129 21.83 -15.04 1.10
N ALA A 130 21.20 -14.17 0.30
CA ALA A 130 20.17 -13.26 0.76
C ALA A 130 18.84 -13.95 0.48
N GLU A 131 18.26 -14.56 1.51
CA GLU A 131 16.90 -15.10 1.47
C GLU A 131 15.90 -13.94 1.40
N SER A 132 15.21 -13.81 0.27
CA SER A 132 14.06 -12.91 0.11
C SER A 132 12.82 -13.69 0.54
N SER A 133 12.30 -13.39 1.74
CA SER A 133 11.17 -14.09 2.34
C SER A 133 9.84 -13.44 1.96
N THR A 134 8.96 -14.22 1.35
CA THR A 134 7.56 -13.87 1.01
C THR A 134 6.62 -13.90 2.23
N ASP A 135 7.09 -14.32 3.40
CA ASP A 135 6.28 -14.35 4.63
C ASP A 135 5.98 -12.95 5.18
N ASP A 136 6.71 -11.91 4.75
CA ASP A 136 6.58 -10.54 5.27
C ASP A 136 5.26 -9.85 4.85
N ILE A 137 4.64 -10.25 3.74
CA ILE A 137 3.45 -9.55 3.21
C ILE A 137 2.15 -9.93 3.94
N LEU A 138 2.05 -11.17 4.45
CA LEU A 138 0.94 -11.58 5.33
C LEU A 138 1.11 -10.98 6.74
N ALA A 139 2.35 -10.82 7.21
CA ALA A 139 2.67 -10.08 8.43
C ALA A 139 2.35 -8.58 8.28
N GLU A 140 2.49 -8.00 7.09
CA GLU A 140 2.20 -6.57 6.84
C GLU A 140 0.69 -6.24 6.88
N LEU A 141 -0.18 -7.21 6.56
CA LEU A 141 -1.63 -7.13 6.80
C LEU A 141 -2.00 -7.40 8.27
N GLY A 142 -1.02 -7.67 9.14
CA GLY A 142 -1.18 -7.98 10.55
C GLY A 142 -2.08 -9.19 10.80
N LEU A 143 -1.85 -10.27 10.06
CA LEU A 143 -2.58 -11.53 10.15
C LEU A 143 -1.80 -12.60 10.94
N ASP A 144 -0.88 -12.19 11.82
CA ASP A 144 -0.23 -13.09 12.77
C ASP A 144 -1.16 -13.32 13.97
N GLY A 145 -1.94 -14.39 13.90
CA GLY A 145 -2.81 -14.82 15.00
C GLY A 145 -2.01 -15.46 16.15
N ASP A 146 -1.66 -14.64 17.15
CA ASP A 146 -1.27 -15.09 18.50
C ASP A 146 -2.09 -14.33 19.57
N ASP A 147 -3.40 -14.20 19.35
CA ASP A 147 -4.33 -13.76 20.40
C ASP A 147 -4.65 -14.97 21.28
N GLY A 148 -3.95 -15.03 22.42
CA GLY A 148 -4.12 -16.02 23.47
C GLY A 148 -5.59 -16.22 23.86
N LEU A 149 -6.06 -17.46 23.70
CA LEU A 149 -7.30 -17.95 24.27
C LEU A 149 -7.33 -17.68 25.78
N PRO A 150 -8.37 -17.04 26.33
CA PRO A 150 -8.54 -16.96 27.78
C PRO A 150 -8.81 -18.36 28.35
N ASP A 151 -7.94 -18.78 29.25
CA ASP A 151 -8.04 -20.00 30.05
C ASP A 151 -9.32 -19.96 30.90
N PHE A 152 -10.27 -20.83 30.59
CA PHE A 152 -11.53 -20.95 31.31
C PHE A 152 -11.32 -21.89 32.50
N THR A 153 -10.71 -21.39 33.58
CA THR A 153 -10.66 -22.10 34.85
C THR A 153 -12.03 -22.09 35.52
N THR A 154 -12.62 -23.29 35.65
CA THR A 154 -13.78 -23.62 36.48
C THR A 154 -13.65 -23.05 37.90
N PRO A 155 -14.70 -22.39 38.46
CA PRO A 155 -14.75 -22.12 39.89
C PRO A 155 -15.15 -23.40 40.63
N ASP A 156 -14.36 -23.69 41.65
CA ASP A 156 -14.55 -24.73 42.64
C ASP A 156 -15.80 -24.48 43.48
N ASP A 157 -16.34 -25.61 43.93
CA ASP A 157 -17.53 -25.83 44.72
C ASP A 157 -17.22 -25.42 46.18
N GLU A 158 -17.88 -24.40 46.73
CA GLU A 158 -17.91 -24.22 48.18
C GLU A 158 -19.32 -23.87 48.66
N LEU A 159 -19.91 -24.89 49.30
CA LEU A 159 -21.17 -24.91 50.01
C LEU A 159 -21.05 -24.08 51.29
N GLU A 160 -21.85 -23.02 51.42
CA GLU A 160 -22.32 -22.61 52.74
C GLU A 160 -23.83 -22.38 52.76
N ASP A 161 -24.40 -23.06 53.74
CA ASP A 161 -25.77 -23.20 54.20
C ASP A 161 -26.14 -21.96 55.02
N ASP A 162 -27.21 -21.23 54.67
CA ASP A 162 -28.01 -20.56 55.71
C ASP A 162 -29.42 -20.16 55.23
N SER A 163 -30.40 -20.85 55.81
CA SER A 163 -31.58 -20.31 56.51
C SER A 163 -32.52 -19.28 55.84
N ILE A 164 -33.74 -19.77 55.60
CA ILE A 164 -35.03 -19.11 55.30
C ILE A 164 -35.36 -17.94 56.27
N PRO A 165 -36.21 -16.95 55.91
CA PRO A 165 -37.65 -17.12 56.07
C PRO A 165 -38.55 -16.53 54.96
N THR A 166 -39.67 -17.20 54.80
CA THR A 166 -40.92 -16.87 54.10
C THR A 166 -41.48 -15.49 54.49
N ASP A 167 -41.99 -14.71 53.53
CA ASP A 167 -43.26 -13.99 53.73
C ASP A 167 -43.96 -13.57 52.43
N GLU A 168 -45.26 -13.32 52.57
CA GLU A 168 -46.32 -13.37 51.57
C GLU A 168 -46.49 -12.15 50.63
N SER A 169 -47.30 -12.39 49.59
CA SER A 169 -48.26 -11.47 48.94
C SER A 169 -47.74 -10.31 48.08
N THR A 170 -48.01 -10.34 46.76
CA THR A 170 -49.16 -9.62 46.15
C THR A 170 -49.16 -9.68 44.61
N THR A 171 -50.35 -9.99 44.09
CA THR A 171 -50.98 -9.66 42.81
C THR A 171 -50.33 -8.56 41.95
N SER A 172 -50.06 -8.85 40.66
CA SER A 172 -50.57 -8.01 39.55
C SER A 172 -50.44 -8.67 38.18
N VAL A 173 -51.55 -8.66 37.45
CA VAL A 173 -51.74 -9.09 36.05
C VAL A 173 -51.42 -7.92 35.12
N PRO A 174 -50.83 -8.17 33.93
CA PRO A 174 -51.31 -7.46 32.74
C PRO A 174 -51.48 -8.36 31.49
N PRO A 175 -52.12 -7.84 30.43
CA PRO A 175 -53.04 -8.62 29.60
C PRO A 175 -52.44 -9.18 28.29
N ASN A 176 -52.89 -10.39 27.98
CA ASN A 176 -53.42 -10.91 26.71
C ASN A 176 -53.16 -10.07 25.43
N VAL A 177 -52.23 -10.54 24.60
CA VAL A 177 -52.05 -10.12 23.19
C VAL A 177 -52.54 -11.25 22.27
N PRO A 178 -53.43 -10.99 21.30
CA PRO A 178 -54.00 -12.03 20.45
C PRO A 178 -53.05 -12.45 19.30
N ALA A 179 -53.12 -13.74 18.97
CA ALA A 179 -52.39 -14.42 17.91
C ALA A 179 -52.76 -13.92 16.49
N PRO A 180 -51.82 -13.97 15.52
CA PRO A 180 -52.10 -13.62 14.13
C PRO A 180 -52.90 -14.70 13.40
N THR A 181 -53.88 -14.23 12.60
CA THR A 181 -54.75 -15.01 11.72
C THR A 181 -54.01 -15.43 10.43
N PRO A 182 -54.26 -16.62 9.86
CA PRO A 182 -53.62 -17.06 8.62
C PRO A 182 -54.24 -16.42 7.36
N THR A 183 -53.37 -16.00 6.43
CA THR A 183 -53.71 -15.53 5.08
C THR A 183 -54.07 -16.71 4.16
N PRO A 184 -55.11 -16.59 3.30
CA PRO A 184 -55.58 -17.70 2.46
C PRO A 184 -54.84 -17.84 1.12
N GLU A 185 -54.74 -19.10 0.67
CA GLU A 185 -54.43 -19.52 -0.70
C GLU A 185 -55.32 -18.85 -1.76
N PRO A 186 -54.81 -18.59 -2.97
CA PRO A 186 -55.63 -18.49 -4.16
C PRO A 186 -55.65 -19.82 -4.94
N ALA A 187 -56.87 -20.17 -5.34
CA ALA A 187 -57.28 -21.38 -6.02
C ALA A 187 -56.78 -21.52 -7.47
N THR A 188 -56.63 -22.78 -7.87
CA THR A 188 -56.59 -23.31 -9.23
C THR A 188 -57.87 -23.06 -10.04
N THR A 189 -57.77 -22.73 -11.34
CA THR A 189 -58.73 -23.13 -12.41
C THR A 189 -58.11 -23.05 -13.82
N THR A 190 -57.71 -24.22 -14.34
CA THR A 190 -58.08 -24.92 -15.60
C THR A 190 -58.35 -24.20 -16.96
N ALA A 191 -57.58 -24.65 -17.98
CA ALA A 191 -57.86 -24.89 -19.43
C ALA A 191 -58.20 -23.70 -20.37
N ALA A 192 -57.85 -23.66 -21.68
CA ALA A 192 -57.59 -24.71 -22.67
C ALA A 192 -56.78 -24.24 -23.92
N ALA A 193 -56.15 -25.22 -24.60
CA ALA A 193 -55.91 -25.40 -26.05
C ALA A 193 -54.91 -24.51 -26.85
N ALA A 194 -53.82 -25.12 -27.37
CA ALA A 194 -53.71 -25.60 -28.77
C ALA A 194 -52.29 -26.10 -29.17
N THR A 195 -52.22 -27.39 -29.47
CA THR A 195 -51.50 -28.16 -30.54
C THR A 195 -50.18 -27.70 -31.21
N THR A 196 -49.28 -28.71 -31.37
CA THR A 196 -48.25 -28.97 -32.44
C THR A 196 -46.89 -28.24 -32.31
N VAL A 197 -45.69 -28.80 -32.52
CA VAL A 197 -45.16 -29.89 -33.40
C VAL A 197 -43.88 -30.50 -32.78
N LEU A 198 -43.63 -31.80 -33.08
CA LEU A 198 -42.44 -32.61 -32.80
C LEU A 198 -41.12 -32.12 -33.46
N ALA A 199 -39.96 -32.46 -32.87
CA ALA A 199 -38.88 -33.34 -33.42
C ALA A 199 -37.54 -33.17 -32.60
N PRO A 200 -36.45 -33.96 -32.82
CA PRO A 200 -36.05 -35.01 -31.88
C PRO A 200 -34.61 -34.90 -31.31
N SER A 201 -34.40 -35.58 -30.20
CA SER A 201 -33.11 -35.74 -29.50
C SER A 201 -32.12 -36.63 -30.25
N THR A 202 -30.88 -36.18 -30.35
CA THR A 202 -29.72 -36.94 -30.85
C THR A 202 -29.07 -37.76 -29.72
N PRO A 203 -28.59 -38.99 -29.99
CA PRO A 203 -28.18 -39.94 -28.95
C PRO A 203 -26.68 -39.90 -28.61
N LEU A 204 -26.42 -40.32 -27.36
CA LEU A 204 -25.15 -40.61 -26.71
C LEU A 204 -24.40 -41.78 -27.38
N PRO A 205 -23.06 -41.73 -27.53
CA PRO A 205 -22.28 -42.90 -27.95
C PRO A 205 -21.90 -43.83 -26.78
N PRO A 206 -21.78 -45.15 -27.02
CA PRO A 206 -21.61 -46.17 -25.98
C PRO A 206 -20.16 -46.43 -25.58
N ALA A 207 -20.03 -46.90 -24.34
CA ALA A 207 -18.84 -47.42 -23.69
C ALA A 207 -18.23 -48.65 -24.39
N GLN A 208 -16.91 -48.79 -24.25
CA GLN A 208 -16.16 -50.02 -24.52
C GLN A 208 -15.40 -50.45 -23.25
N PRO A 209 -15.23 -51.77 -23.02
CA PRO A 209 -14.72 -52.36 -21.77
C PRO A 209 -13.25 -52.81 -21.90
N MET A 210 -12.55 -52.95 -20.76
CA MET A 210 -11.47 -53.93 -20.48
C MET A 210 -11.11 -53.79 -18.99
N ASP A 211 -11.41 -54.78 -18.14
CA ASP A 211 -10.57 -55.93 -17.79
C ASP A 211 -9.32 -55.61 -16.95
N GLY A 212 -9.24 -56.22 -15.75
CA GLY A 212 -7.95 -56.69 -15.21
C GLY A 212 -7.59 -56.33 -13.76
N ALA A 213 -7.77 -57.32 -12.89
CA ALA A 213 -6.87 -57.71 -11.78
C ALA A 213 -6.87 -56.91 -10.45
N ALA A 214 -7.47 -57.54 -9.44
CA ALA A 214 -7.12 -57.42 -8.02
C ALA A 214 -5.73 -58.03 -7.73
N PRO A 215 -5.11 -57.71 -6.57
CA PRO A 215 -5.07 -58.74 -5.54
C PRO A 215 -5.26 -58.25 -4.09
N ALA A 216 -5.47 -59.27 -3.25
CA ALA A 216 -5.85 -59.29 -1.85
C ALA A 216 -4.86 -58.61 -0.87
N GLY A 217 -5.40 -58.25 0.30
CA GLY A 217 -4.69 -57.56 1.38
C GLY A 217 -3.86 -58.42 2.32
N ILE A 218 -3.21 -57.75 3.27
CA ILE A 218 -2.60 -58.31 4.49
C ILE A 218 -2.82 -57.32 5.65
N VAL A 219 -3.01 -57.89 6.83
CA VAL A 219 -3.47 -57.34 8.11
C VAL A 219 -2.29 -57.01 9.04
N THR A 220 -2.43 -55.93 9.81
CA THR A 220 -1.80 -55.57 11.12
C THR A 220 -0.27 -55.55 11.31
N ALA A 221 0.24 -54.43 11.86
CA ALA A 221 0.92 -54.41 13.16
C ALA A 221 1.12 -52.96 13.65
N ALA A 222 0.65 -52.68 14.87
CA ALA A 222 0.92 -51.46 15.62
C ALA A 222 2.31 -51.53 16.25
N ALA A 223 3.09 -50.45 16.16
CA ALA A 223 4.33 -50.27 16.91
C ALA A 223 4.38 -48.85 17.49
N ALA A 224 4.09 -48.76 18.79
CA ALA A 224 4.23 -47.56 19.58
C ALA A 224 5.72 -47.29 19.87
N HIS A 225 6.22 -46.11 19.48
CA HIS A 225 7.52 -45.62 19.93
C HIS A 225 7.33 -44.32 20.73
N ARG A 226 7.55 -44.42 22.04
CA ARG A 226 7.83 -43.31 22.94
C ARG A 226 9.15 -42.64 22.53
N ARG A 227 9.15 -41.32 22.34
CA ARG A 227 10.34 -40.46 22.47
C ARG A 227 9.96 -39.22 23.28
N GLY A 228 10.80 -38.92 24.27
CA GLY A 228 10.54 -37.94 25.32
C GLY A 228 10.70 -36.50 24.86
N ASN A 229 9.79 -35.65 25.36
CA ASN A 229 9.80 -34.21 25.21
C ASN A 229 10.90 -33.57 26.07
N TYR A 230 11.96 -33.09 25.43
CA TYR A 230 12.89 -32.09 26.00
C TYR A 230 12.69 -30.69 25.40
N PHE A 231 11.70 -30.52 24.52
CA PHE A 231 11.49 -29.26 23.78
C PHE A 231 10.82 -28.16 24.62
N GLY A 232 10.04 -28.52 25.65
CA GLY A 232 9.34 -27.55 26.50
C GLY A 232 10.25 -26.73 27.44
N LEU A 233 11.47 -27.20 27.71
CA LEU A 233 12.38 -26.52 28.64
C LEU A 233 13.24 -25.43 27.99
N ILE A 234 13.45 -25.49 26.66
CA ILE A 234 14.27 -24.48 25.95
C ILE A 234 13.41 -23.28 25.54
N VAL A 235 12.13 -23.49 25.19
CA VAL A 235 11.20 -22.41 24.81
C VAL A 235 10.87 -21.51 26.02
N GLY A 236 10.83 -22.07 27.24
CA GLY A 236 10.56 -21.29 28.46
C GLY A 236 11.66 -20.27 28.81
N PHE A 237 12.93 -20.56 28.53
CA PHE A 237 14.03 -19.64 28.85
C PHE A 237 14.14 -18.47 27.86
N VAL A 238 13.82 -18.68 26.58
CA VAL A 238 13.85 -17.61 25.57
C VAL A 238 12.70 -16.62 25.78
N SER A 239 11.52 -17.12 26.16
CA SER A 239 10.35 -16.29 26.49
C SER A 239 10.61 -15.38 27.71
N CYS A 240 11.27 -15.91 28.74
CA CYS A 240 11.56 -15.14 29.96
C CYS A 240 12.60 -14.03 29.72
N ALA A 241 13.60 -14.28 28.86
CA ALA A 241 14.60 -13.27 28.49
C ALA A 241 13.99 -12.13 27.65
N LEU A 242 13.07 -12.45 26.72
CA LEU A 242 12.39 -11.44 25.92
C LEU A 242 11.45 -10.55 26.74
N MET A 243 10.73 -11.12 27.71
CA MET A 243 9.90 -10.31 28.61
C MET A 243 10.71 -9.32 29.43
N VAL A 244 11.87 -9.73 29.98
CA VAL A 244 12.72 -8.83 30.78
C VAL A 244 13.26 -7.68 29.93
N SER A 245 13.63 -7.91 28.66
CA SER A 245 14.05 -6.84 27.75
C SER A 245 12.93 -5.87 27.38
N LEU A 246 11.70 -6.35 27.19
CA LEU A 246 10.56 -5.48 26.88
C LEU A 246 10.18 -4.60 28.07
N PHE A 247 10.17 -5.16 29.28
CA PHE A 247 9.91 -4.36 30.50
C PHE A 247 11.02 -3.36 30.80
N ALA A 248 12.29 -3.70 30.53
CA ALA A 248 13.40 -2.76 30.70
C ALA A 248 13.28 -1.56 29.73
N ASN A 249 12.95 -1.80 28.45
CA ASN A 249 12.78 -0.73 27.46
C ASN A 249 11.56 0.15 27.76
N ALA A 250 10.43 -0.43 28.17
CA ALA A 250 9.26 0.33 28.60
C ALA A 250 9.54 1.17 29.86
N TYR A 251 10.32 0.63 30.81
CA TYR A 251 10.73 1.35 32.02
C TYR A 251 11.62 2.56 31.70
N TYR A 252 12.60 2.41 30.80
CA TYR A 252 13.46 3.53 30.37
C TYR A 252 12.68 4.60 29.61
N PHE A 253 11.69 4.22 28.79
CA PHE A 253 10.87 5.18 28.06
C PHE A 253 9.91 5.97 28.98
N TRP A 254 9.31 5.31 29.97
CA TRP A 254 8.36 5.96 30.89
C TRP A 254 9.05 6.85 31.93
N PHE A 255 10.22 6.45 32.44
CA PHE A 255 10.97 7.25 33.42
C PHE A 255 11.98 8.23 32.81
N GLY A 256 12.46 8.00 31.59
CA GLY A 256 13.42 8.89 30.91
C GLY A 256 12.83 10.22 30.43
N ARG A 257 11.51 10.37 30.41
CA ARG A 257 10.83 11.56 29.86
C ARG A 257 10.52 12.67 30.90
N ASN A 258 10.74 12.42 32.20
CA ASN A 258 10.42 13.38 33.27
C ASN A 258 11.66 13.98 33.96
N GLY A 259 12.83 13.92 33.33
CA GLY A 259 14.12 14.19 33.97
C GLY A 259 14.89 15.41 33.47
N ASP A 260 14.25 16.52 33.12
CA ASP A 260 14.87 17.86 33.00
C ASP A 260 13.77 18.86 33.41
N GLY A 261 13.90 19.75 34.38
CA GLY A 261 15.05 20.58 34.73
C GLY A 261 14.54 22.03 34.77
N ASN A 262 13.67 22.35 35.74
CA ASN A 262 13.29 23.74 36.03
C ASN A 262 14.50 24.45 36.68
N GLU A 263 15.39 25.01 35.86
CA GLU A 263 16.23 26.13 36.30
C GLU A 263 15.42 27.42 36.15
N GLU A 264 14.88 27.85 37.30
CA GLU A 264 14.24 29.13 37.50
C GLU A 264 15.29 30.25 37.39
N VAL A 265 15.36 30.90 36.22
CA VAL A 265 16.09 32.16 36.06
C VAL A 265 15.28 33.26 36.75
N VAL A 266 15.71 33.61 37.97
CA VAL A 266 15.25 34.77 38.72
C VAL A 266 15.67 36.04 37.96
N VAL A 267 14.74 36.68 37.26
CA VAL A 267 14.85 38.08 36.84
C VAL A 267 14.01 38.93 37.79
N SER A 268 14.69 39.62 38.70
CA SER A 268 14.10 40.69 39.51
C SER A 268 13.60 41.82 38.61
N ASN A 269 12.32 42.16 38.71
CA ASN A 269 11.82 43.48 38.36
C ASN A 269 10.96 44.01 39.51
N ASP A 270 11.39 45.15 40.04
CA ASP A 270 10.74 45.94 41.08
C ASP A 270 9.32 46.41 40.67
N PRO A 271 8.38 46.54 41.63
CA PRO A 271 7.07 47.13 41.38
C PRO A 271 7.08 48.65 41.58
N VAL A 272 6.77 49.39 40.53
CA VAL A 272 6.38 50.82 40.63
C VAL A 272 4.86 50.91 40.70
N HIS A 273 4.39 51.49 41.81
CA HIS A 273 3.04 51.97 42.06
C HIS A 273 2.37 52.62 40.84
N ARG A 274 1.10 52.27 40.58
CA ARG A 274 0.17 53.21 39.96
C ARG A 274 -1.25 53.04 40.50
N ASP A 275 -1.76 54.20 40.90
CA ASP A 275 -2.99 54.44 41.62
C ASP A 275 -4.27 54.11 40.85
N LEU A 276 -5.27 53.83 41.66
CA LEU A 276 -6.70 53.91 41.43
C LEU A 276 -7.08 55.21 40.69
N ASN A 277 -7.88 55.10 39.64
CA ASN A 277 -8.75 56.20 39.25
C ASN A 277 -10.10 55.67 38.75
N ASP A 278 -11.13 56.33 39.27
CA ASP A 278 -12.55 56.06 39.20
C ASP A 278 -13.18 56.24 37.81
N GLY A 279 -14.27 55.50 37.61
CA GLY A 279 -15.56 56.02 37.11
C GLY A 279 -15.65 56.50 35.66
N GLU A 280 -16.52 55.85 34.89
CA GLU A 280 -17.67 56.48 34.21
C GLU A 280 -18.49 55.41 33.44
N ASP A 281 -19.80 55.36 33.72
CA ASP A 281 -20.82 54.61 32.98
C ASP A 281 -20.98 55.15 31.54
N PRO A 282 -21.57 54.35 30.62
CA PRO A 282 -22.76 54.89 29.95
C PRO A 282 -23.91 53.89 29.73
N VAL A 283 -25.06 54.26 30.29
CA VAL A 283 -26.40 54.41 29.70
C VAL A 283 -26.69 53.75 28.32
N ILE A 284 -27.60 52.75 28.38
CA ILE A 284 -28.83 52.51 27.59
C ILE A 284 -28.91 53.05 26.14
N ASN A 285 -29.09 52.13 25.18
CA ASN A 285 -30.19 52.24 24.20
C ASN A 285 -30.53 50.89 23.57
N GLY A 286 -31.80 50.49 23.71
CA GLY A 286 -32.39 49.33 23.05
C GLY A 286 -32.92 49.65 21.66
N SER A 287 -33.04 48.63 20.83
CA SER A 287 -34.10 48.55 19.81
C SER A 287 -34.30 47.09 19.42
N ASP A 288 -35.53 46.65 19.65
CA ASP A 288 -36.14 45.42 19.19
C ASP A 288 -36.05 45.28 17.66
N THR A 289 -35.88 44.05 17.18
CA THR A 289 -36.64 43.56 16.02
C THR A 289 -36.67 42.03 16.06
N ASP A 290 -37.82 41.51 16.45
CA ASP A 290 -38.27 40.16 16.17
C ASP A 290 -38.28 39.91 14.66
N ASN A 291 -37.72 38.78 14.22
CA ASN A 291 -38.13 38.19 12.94
C ASN A 291 -38.30 36.68 13.10
N VAL A 292 -39.55 36.32 13.37
CA VAL A 292 -40.11 34.98 13.25
C VAL A 292 -40.43 34.75 11.77
N THR A 293 -39.95 33.68 11.16
CA THR A 293 -40.57 33.16 9.94
C THR A 293 -40.71 31.65 10.00
N ASP A 294 -41.97 31.27 9.82
CA ASP A 294 -42.65 29.99 9.96
C ASP A 294 -42.31 29.01 8.81
N PRO A 295 -42.11 27.69 9.07
CA PRO A 295 -41.95 26.68 8.04
C PRO A 295 -43.25 25.85 7.89
N ASN A 296 -44.15 26.24 6.98
CA ASN A 296 -45.07 25.29 6.31
C ASN A 296 -46.00 25.97 5.29
N SER A 297 -45.84 25.66 4.00
CA SER A 297 -46.95 25.70 3.05
C SER A 297 -46.71 24.74 1.88
N PRO A 298 -47.58 23.73 1.68
CA PRO A 298 -47.60 22.88 0.50
C PRO A 298 -48.69 23.33 -0.48
N GLY A 299 -48.45 23.19 -1.79
CA GLY A 299 -49.53 23.37 -2.78
C GLY A 299 -49.00 23.56 -4.19
N GLY A 300 -49.24 22.56 -5.05
CA GLY A 300 -48.71 22.45 -6.40
C GLY A 300 -49.35 23.37 -7.44
N SER A 301 -48.84 23.30 -8.68
CA SER A 301 -49.56 23.00 -9.92
C SER A 301 -48.59 23.09 -11.11
N ASP A 302 -48.55 22.01 -11.90
CA ASP A 302 -48.05 21.90 -13.29
C ASP A 302 -48.74 22.91 -14.26
N PRO A 303 -48.60 22.79 -15.60
CA PRO A 303 -47.42 22.86 -16.48
C PRO A 303 -47.68 23.86 -17.64
N ASP A 304 -46.88 23.74 -18.72
CA ASP A 304 -47.12 24.24 -20.09
C ASP A 304 -46.81 25.71 -20.45
N THR A 305 -45.94 25.84 -21.46
CA THR A 305 -46.12 26.62 -22.71
C THR A 305 -44.86 27.44 -23.09
N MET A 306 -44.29 27.10 -24.24
CA MET A 306 -43.28 27.81 -25.06
C MET A 306 -43.74 29.24 -25.46
N PRO A 307 -43.10 30.05 -26.35
CA PRO A 307 -41.84 29.94 -27.11
C PRO A 307 -40.95 31.22 -27.08
N ASP A 308 -39.90 31.21 -27.91
CA ASP A 308 -39.05 32.33 -28.38
C ASP A 308 -39.63 33.75 -28.26
N GLU A 309 -38.79 34.70 -27.80
CA GLU A 309 -38.58 35.96 -28.53
C GLU A 309 -37.21 36.60 -28.20
N PRO A 310 -36.58 37.29 -29.18
CA PRO A 310 -35.27 37.92 -29.04
C PRO A 310 -35.44 39.36 -28.53
N ASN A 311 -34.75 39.72 -27.44
CA ASN A 311 -34.74 41.11 -26.99
C ASN A 311 -33.34 41.72 -27.14
N THR A 312 -33.19 42.43 -28.25
CA THR A 312 -32.26 43.52 -28.46
C THR A 312 -32.45 44.58 -27.37
N ASN A 313 -31.47 44.76 -26.50
CA ASN A 313 -31.30 46.04 -25.82
C ASN A 313 -29.83 46.46 -25.88
N THR A 314 -29.56 47.22 -26.93
CA THR A 314 -28.30 47.90 -27.19
C THR A 314 -28.32 49.22 -26.43
N ASP A 315 -27.92 49.20 -25.16
CA ASP A 315 -27.58 50.45 -24.49
C ASP A 315 -26.20 50.92 -24.97
N PRO A 316 -26.05 52.20 -25.36
CA PRO A 316 -24.76 52.74 -25.76
C PRO A 316 -23.83 52.82 -24.53
N PRO A 317 -22.56 52.41 -24.64
CA PRO A 317 -21.61 52.59 -23.57
C PRO A 317 -21.43 54.08 -23.30
N THR A 318 -21.70 54.49 -22.06
CA THR A 318 -21.36 55.82 -21.57
C THR A 318 -19.85 55.89 -21.49
N ASP A 319 -19.25 56.65 -22.42
CA ASP A 319 -17.85 57.08 -22.44
C ASP A 319 -17.51 57.82 -21.13
N THR A 320 -17.17 57.04 -20.11
CA THR A 320 -16.50 57.55 -18.92
C THR A 320 -15.01 57.39 -19.21
N PRO A 321 -14.22 58.48 -19.31
CA PRO A 321 -12.79 58.36 -19.52
C PRO A 321 -12.20 57.47 -18.42
N PRO A 322 -11.35 56.49 -18.76
CA PRO A 322 -10.77 55.59 -17.77
C PRO A 322 -9.99 56.43 -16.76
N VAL A 323 -10.50 56.46 -15.53
CA VAL A 323 -9.77 57.01 -14.38
C VAL A 323 -8.53 56.13 -14.25
N THR A 324 -7.41 56.66 -14.71
CA THR A 324 -6.12 55.98 -14.62
C THR A 324 -5.83 55.84 -13.13
N PRO A 325 -5.79 54.62 -12.56
CA PRO A 325 -5.42 54.47 -11.16
C PRO A 325 -4.05 55.11 -10.95
N PRO A 326 -3.85 55.83 -9.84
CA PRO A 326 -2.56 56.45 -9.54
C PRO A 326 -1.48 55.38 -9.62
N VAL A 327 -0.52 55.59 -10.51
CA VAL A 327 0.68 54.77 -10.66
C VAL A 327 1.39 54.80 -9.31
N THR A 328 1.16 53.78 -8.50
CA THR A 328 1.89 53.60 -7.25
C THR A 328 3.35 53.37 -7.67
N PRO A 329 4.30 54.18 -7.19
CA PRO A 329 5.70 54.02 -7.57
C PRO A 329 6.11 52.56 -7.33
N PRO A 330 6.86 51.93 -8.26
CA PRO A 330 7.28 50.55 -8.10
C PRO A 330 8.01 50.43 -6.77
N VAL A 331 7.41 49.68 -5.84
CA VAL A 331 8.06 49.32 -4.57
C VAL A 331 9.38 48.68 -4.96
N PRO A 332 10.53 49.21 -4.49
CA PRO A 332 11.83 48.60 -4.77
C PRO A 332 11.74 47.11 -4.43
N PRO A 333 12.21 46.20 -5.32
CA PRO A 333 12.13 44.77 -5.06
C PRO A 333 12.77 44.51 -3.70
N GLU A 334 12.05 43.82 -2.82
CA GLU A 334 12.61 43.42 -1.53
C GLU A 334 13.94 42.72 -1.80
N PRO A 335 15.03 43.11 -1.11
CA PRO A 335 16.33 42.50 -1.32
C PRO A 335 16.20 41.00 -1.09
N VAL A 336 16.57 40.20 -2.10
CA VAL A 336 16.63 38.75 -1.99
C VAL A 336 17.50 38.45 -0.77
N PRO A 337 17.00 37.72 0.25
CA PRO A 337 17.75 37.48 1.47
C PRO A 337 19.06 36.79 1.12
N GLU A 338 20.18 37.48 1.38
CA GLU A 338 21.52 36.93 1.22
C GLU A 338 21.67 35.66 2.07
N ASP A 339 22.45 34.69 1.59
CA ASP A 339 22.68 33.46 2.33
C ASP A 339 23.32 33.78 3.68
N ARG A 340 22.60 33.47 4.77
CA ARG A 340 23.03 33.65 6.15
C ARG A 340 23.47 32.31 6.71
N GLU A 341 24.69 32.25 7.23
CA GLU A 341 25.12 31.11 8.05
C GLU A 341 24.26 31.06 9.33
N LEU A 342 23.56 29.95 9.53
CA LEU A 342 22.78 29.71 10.75
C LEU A 342 23.72 29.41 11.91
N SER A 343 23.36 29.84 13.11
CA SER A 343 24.03 29.32 14.31
C SER A 343 23.71 27.82 14.47
N ASP A 344 24.56 27.08 15.19
CA ASP A 344 24.33 25.66 15.48
C ASP A 344 22.97 25.42 16.15
N GLU A 345 22.53 26.33 17.03
CA GLU A 345 21.22 26.27 17.69
C GLU A 345 20.06 26.47 16.70
N GLU A 346 20.18 27.42 15.78
CA GLU A 346 19.18 27.66 14.72
C GLU A 346 19.10 26.47 13.76
N LEU A 347 20.25 25.87 13.42
CA LEU A 347 20.32 24.70 12.56
C LEU A 347 19.67 23.47 13.21
N LYS A 348 19.92 23.24 14.52
CA LYS A 348 19.25 22.19 15.29
C LYS A 348 17.74 22.38 15.32
N LYS A 349 17.28 23.62 15.55
CA LYS A 349 15.84 23.93 15.52
C LYS A 349 15.24 23.69 14.13
N PHE A 350 15.93 24.14 13.08
CA PHE A 350 15.50 23.92 11.69
C PHE A 350 15.35 22.44 11.36
N ALA A 351 16.39 21.64 11.66
CA ALA A 351 16.38 20.19 11.46
C ALA A 351 15.23 19.50 12.22
N ALA A 352 15.02 19.85 13.49
CA ALA A 352 13.95 19.28 14.30
C ALA A 352 12.55 19.57 13.72
N VAL A 353 12.33 20.77 13.18
CA VAL A 353 11.07 21.14 12.53
C VAL A 353 10.87 20.32 11.24
N LEU A 354 11.91 20.13 10.41
CA LEU A 354 11.80 19.33 9.19
C LEU A 354 11.54 17.84 9.48
N VAL A 355 12.19 17.27 10.50
CA VAL A 355 11.89 15.89 10.97
C VAL A 355 10.44 15.79 11.40
N SER A 356 9.97 16.73 12.22
CA SER A 356 8.58 16.75 12.68
C SER A 356 7.58 16.89 11.52
N ALA A 357 7.91 17.69 10.50
CA ALA A 357 7.08 17.83 9.30
C ALA A 357 7.01 16.52 8.51
N LYS A 358 8.13 15.82 8.31
CA LYS A 358 8.14 14.50 7.66
C LYS A 358 7.36 13.45 8.47
N GLU A 359 7.47 13.46 9.80
CA GLU A 359 6.68 12.59 10.67
C GLU A 359 5.18 12.88 10.59
N ALA A 360 4.78 14.15 10.52
CA ALA A 360 3.39 14.54 10.31
C ALA A 360 2.86 14.01 8.97
N LEU A 361 3.64 14.12 7.89
CA LEU A 361 3.30 13.52 6.60
C LEU A 361 3.15 11.99 6.67
N GLY A 362 4.02 11.31 7.42
CA GLY A 362 3.92 9.86 7.63
C GLY A 362 2.66 9.43 8.40
N LYS A 363 2.09 10.34 9.21
CA LYS A 363 0.80 10.19 9.90
C LYS A 363 -0.39 10.70 9.06
N GLN A 364 -0.14 11.07 7.80
CA GLN A 364 -1.10 11.66 6.89
C GLN A 364 -1.68 13.01 7.36
N ASP A 365 -1.00 13.69 8.29
CA ASP A 365 -1.36 15.03 8.77
C ASP A 365 -0.69 16.11 7.91
N THR A 366 -1.26 16.34 6.72
CA THR A 366 -0.73 17.33 5.77
C THR A 366 -0.84 18.76 6.29
N ASP A 367 -1.86 19.06 7.09
CA ASP A 367 -2.07 20.41 7.65
C ASP A 367 -1.05 20.71 8.76
N GLY A 368 -0.79 19.75 9.64
CA GLY A 368 0.27 19.82 10.64
C GLY A 368 1.64 19.96 9.98
N ALA A 369 1.92 19.17 8.93
CA ALA A 369 3.16 19.29 8.16
C ALA A 369 3.33 20.70 7.55
N ASN A 370 2.29 21.25 6.92
CA ASN A 370 2.34 22.58 6.29
C ASN A 370 2.53 23.71 7.34
N THR A 371 1.97 23.55 8.54
CA THR A 371 2.19 24.46 9.66
C THR A 371 3.66 24.47 10.08
N LEU A 372 4.25 23.29 10.27
CA LEU A 372 5.67 23.13 10.60
C LEU A 372 6.59 23.67 9.50
N LEU A 373 6.26 23.44 8.22
CA LEU A 373 7.03 23.98 7.09
C LEU A 373 6.96 25.52 7.05
N THR A 374 5.85 26.12 7.45
CA THR A 374 5.72 27.57 7.58
C THR A 374 6.61 28.12 8.70
N GLU A 375 6.73 27.41 9.83
CA GLU A 375 7.66 27.75 10.91
C GLU A 375 9.14 27.58 10.52
N ALA A 376 9.43 26.63 9.62
CA ALA A 376 10.78 26.39 9.12
C ALA A 376 11.28 27.49 8.17
N LYS A 377 10.39 28.15 7.41
CA LYS A 377 10.76 29.20 6.43
C LYS A 377 11.67 30.31 6.99
N PRO A 378 11.37 30.97 8.12
CA PRO A 378 12.25 32.00 8.67
C PRO A 378 13.59 31.44 9.20
N LEU A 379 13.68 30.12 9.43
CA LEU A 379 14.91 29.46 9.86
C LEU A 379 15.81 29.06 8.69
N ALA A 380 15.33 29.12 7.43
CA ALA A 380 16.10 28.71 6.26
C ALA A 380 17.16 29.74 5.85
N GLY A 381 18.35 29.66 6.46
CA GLY A 381 19.45 30.59 6.20
C GLY A 381 20.12 30.48 4.81
N THR A 382 20.11 29.29 4.19
CA THR A 382 20.81 29.03 2.92
C THR A 382 19.83 28.65 1.80
N LYS A 383 20.28 28.76 0.54
CA LYS A 383 19.53 28.23 -0.62
C LYS A 383 19.18 26.74 -0.47
N THR A 384 20.08 25.92 0.09
CA THR A 384 19.83 24.49 0.31
C THR A 384 18.71 24.26 1.31
N HIS A 385 18.67 25.01 2.41
CA HIS A 385 17.59 24.90 3.40
C HIS A 385 16.23 25.27 2.81
N ARG A 386 16.18 26.33 1.98
CA ARG A 386 14.95 26.71 1.27
C ARG A 386 14.48 25.61 0.31
N ALA A 387 15.41 24.99 -0.42
CA ALA A 387 15.08 23.88 -1.32
C ALA A 387 14.56 22.64 -0.58
N MET A 388 15.06 22.34 0.62
CA MET A 388 14.53 21.25 1.46
C MET A 388 13.06 21.51 1.87
N ILE A 389 12.74 22.73 2.30
CA ILE A 389 11.35 23.11 2.61
C ILE A 389 10.48 22.94 1.36
N GLU A 390 10.90 23.49 0.23
CA GLU A 390 10.16 23.44 -1.03
C GLU A 390 9.87 21.99 -1.46
N ARG A 391 10.86 21.09 -1.36
CA ARG A 391 10.66 19.66 -1.64
C ARG A 391 9.62 19.01 -0.72
N LEU A 392 9.64 19.32 0.58
CA LEU A 392 8.65 18.81 1.53
C LEU A 392 7.25 19.40 1.29
N GLU A 393 7.14 20.66 0.86
CA GLU A 393 5.86 21.26 0.46
C GLU A 393 5.28 20.56 -0.77
N VAL A 394 6.11 20.29 -1.79
CA VAL A 394 5.71 19.53 -2.97
C VAL A 394 5.27 18.11 -2.58
N LEU A 395 6.05 17.43 -1.73
CA LEU A 395 5.72 16.10 -1.22
C LEU A 395 4.39 16.10 -0.46
N SER A 396 4.16 17.09 0.41
CA SER A 396 2.90 17.29 1.15
C SER A 396 1.70 17.40 0.20
N GLY A 397 1.84 18.14 -0.90
CA GLY A 397 0.80 18.26 -1.94
C GLY A 397 0.45 16.90 -2.58
N TYR A 398 1.44 16.07 -2.90
CA TYR A 398 1.20 14.73 -3.44
C TYR A 398 0.60 13.76 -2.42
N VAL A 399 1.01 13.83 -1.15
CA VAL A 399 0.39 13.05 -0.06
C VAL A 399 -1.08 13.44 0.12
N ALA A 400 -1.40 14.74 0.08
CA ALA A 400 -2.79 15.21 0.10
C ALA A 400 -3.59 14.69 -1.11
N ALA A 401 -2.99 14.70 -2.31
CA ALA A 401 -3.61 14.14 -3.51
C ALA A 401 -3.90 12.64 -3.37
N PHE A 402 -2.99 11.88 -2.74
CA PHE A 402 -3.19 10.47 -2.45
C PHE A 402 -4.38 10.25 -1.48
N HIS A 403 -4.45 11.02 -0.39
CA HIS A 403 -5.55 10.90 0.57
C HIS A 403 -6.91 11.25 -0.06
N ASN A 404 -6.94 12.27 -0.92
CA ASN A 404 -8.13 12.62 -1.69
C ASN A 404 -8.55 11.47 -2.62
N ALA A 405 -7.59 10.79 -3.26
CA ALA A 405 -7.87 9.61 -4.08
C ALA A 405 -8.47 8.47 -3.25
N VAL A 406 -7.92 8.18 -2.06
CA VAL A 406 -8.48 7.18 -1.15
C VAL A 406 -9.92 7.53 -0.75
N THR A 407 -10.19 8.78 -0.41
CA THR A 407 -11.54 9.25 -0.02
C THR A 407 -12.52 9.09 -1.18
N GLN A 408 -12.16 9.53 -2.39
CA GLN A 408 -12.99 9.36 -3.59
C GLN A 408 -13.27 7.88 -3.91
N SER A 409 -12.29 7.00 -3.68
CA SER A 409 -12.48 5.56 -3.84
C SER A 409 -13.51 5.01 -2.84
N LEU A 410 -13.42 5.41 -1.57
CA LEU A 410 -14.37 4.99 -0.53
C LEU A 410 -15.78 5.54 -0.76
N GLU A 411 -15.93 6.71 -1.38
CA GLU A 411 -17.24 7.23 -1.80
C GLU A 411 -17.88 6.35 -2.87
N LYS A 412 -17.09 5.85 -3.83
CA LYS A 412 -17.55 4.99 -4.94
C LYS A 412 -17.86 3.56 -4.51
N LEU A 413 -17.14 3.03 -3.51
CA LEU A 413 -17.30 1.66 -3.02
C LEU A 413 -18.52 1.50 -2.09
N ASN A 414 -19.27 0.42 -2.26
CA ASN A 414 -20.37 0.02 -1.40
C ASN A 414 -19.95 -1.11 -0.45
N PRO A 415 -20.58 -1.22 0.74
CA PRO A 415 -20.51 -2.44 1.53
C PRO A 415 -20.83 -3.69 0.71
N GLY A 416 -19.91 -4.67 0.71
CA GLY A 416 -19.93 -5.89 -0.09
C GLY A 416 -19.00 -5.85 -1.30
N ASP A 417 -18.58 -4.67 -1.76
CA ASP A 417 -17.69 -4.55 -2.91
C ASP A 417 -16.31 -5.11 -2.59
N SER A 418 -15.75 -5.87 -3.53
CA SER A 418 -14.43 -6.48 -3.39
C SER A 418 -13.44 -5.87 -4.37
N PHE A 419 -12.22 -5.65 -3.91
CA PHE A 419 -11.13 -5.09 -4.72
C PHE A 419 -9.80 -5.79 -4.42
N PRO A 420 -8.89 -5.88 -5.42
CA PRO A 420 -7.60 -6.51 -5.23
C PRO A 420 -6.66 -5.59 -4.45
N VAL A 421 -6.03 -6.11 -3.40
CA VAL A 421 -4.92 -5.44 -2.69
C VAL A 421 -3.58 -5.83 -3.29
N THR A 422 -3.45 -7.11 -3.64
CA THR A 422 -2.32 -7.67 -4.38
C THR A 422 -2.85 -8.54 -5.52
N VAL A 423 -1.96 -9.17 -6.28
CA VAL A 423 -2.34 -10.08 -7.38
C VAL A 423 -3.16 -11.29 -6.87
N ASP A 424 -2.86 -11.79 -5.67
CA ASP A 424 -3.50 -12.99 -5.11
C ASP A 424 -4.45 -12.69 -3.93
N THR A 425 -4.47 -11.45 -3.41
CA THR A 425 -5.29 -11.06 -2.25
C THR A 425 -6.43 -10.14 -2.66
N LEU A 426 -7.66 -10.67 -2.60
CA LEU A 426 -8.90 -9.90 -2.73
C LEU A 426 -9.43 -9.58 -1.33
N VAL A 427 -9.87 -8.34 -1.12
CA VAL A 427 -10.54 -7.93 0.13
C VAL A 427 -11.92 -7.37 -0.18
N ALA A 428 -12.84 -7.47 0.77
CA ALA A 428 -14.18 -6.91 0.63
C ALA A 428 -14.43 -5.80 1.65
N LEU A 429 -15.00 -4.68 1.22
CA LEU A 429 -15.43 -3.59 2.10
C LEU A 429 -16.69 -4.02 2.85
N VAL A 430 -16.66 -4.07 4.18
CA VAL A 430 -17.81 -4.46 5.01
C VAL A 430 -18.59 -3.24 5.48
N GLU A 431 -17.88 -2.22 5.96
CA GLU A 431 -18.51 -1.01 6.54
C GLU A 431 -17.62 0.20 6.31
N LYS A 432 -18.24 1.36 6.07
CA LYS A 432 -17.59 2.68 6.00
C LYS A 432 -17.97 3.47 7.25
N LYS A 433 -16.97 3.94 7.99
CA LYS A 433 -17.14 4.91 9.08
C LYS A 433 -16.41 6.22 8.70
N PRO A 434 -16.70 7.34 9.38
CA PRO A 434 -16.07 8.62 9.02
C PRO A 434 -14.54 8.66 9.12
N ALA A 435 -13.94 7.87 10.03
CA ALA A 435 -12.50 7.85 10.29
C ALA A 435 -11.87 6.45 10.17
N SER A 436 -12.66 5.43 9.85
CA SER A 436 -12.20 4.05 9.73
C SER A 436 -13.05 3.24 8.75
N ILE A 437 -12.52 2.11 8.31
CA ILE A 437 -13.20 1.16 7.43
C ILE A 437 -13.07 -0.25 8.00
N VAL A 438 -14.09 -1.07 7.80
CA VAL A 438 -14.04 -2.49 8.15
C VAL A 438 -13.88 -3.27 6.86
N ILE A 439 -12.79 -4.02 6.75
CA ILE A 439 -12.46 -4.85 5.59
C ILE A 439 -12.52 -6.32 5.97
N HIS A 440 -13.11 -7.14 5.11
CA HIS A 440 -13.08 -8.59 5.20
C HIS A 440 -11.88 -9.13 4.42
N VAL A 441 -10.99 -9.84 5.10
CA VAL A 441 -9.81 -10.48 4.52
C VAL A 441 -9.63 -11.87 5.12
N ALA A 442 -9.46 -12.88 4.27
CA ALA A 442 -9.22 -14.26 4.68
C ALA A 442 -10.22 -14.84 5.71
N GLY A 443 -11.50 -14.44 5.66
CA GLY A 443 -12.53 -14.91 6.59
C GLY A 443 -12.69 -14.07 7.87
N PHE A 444 -11.87 -13.03 8.07
CA PHE A 444 -11.91 -12.17 9.23
C PHE A 444 -12.30 -10.74 8.86
N ASN A 445 -13.04 -10.07 9.75
CA ASN A 445 -13.32 -8.64 9.65
C ASN A 445 -12.26 -7.88 10.46
N LYS A 446 -11.56 -6.95 9.81
CA LYS A 446 -10.55 -6.10 10.45
C LYS A 446 -10.89 -4.63 10.22
N GLU A 447 -10.87 -3.85 11.30
CA GLU A 447 -11.07 -2.41 11.25
C GLU A 447 -9.72 -1.70 11.04
N TYR A 448 -9.68 -0.75 10.12
CA TYR A 448 -8.52 0.07 9.81
C TYR A 448 -8.88 1.54 9.95
N SER A 449 -8.07 2.30 10.67
CA SER A 449 -8.15 3.77 10.67
C SER A 449 -7.68 4.30 9.32
N LEU A 450 -8.34 5.34 8.79
CA LEU A 450 -7.95 5.96 7.52
C LEU A 450 -6.52 6.54 7.57
N ASN A 451 -6.12 7.04 8.75
CA ASN A 451 -4.78 7.60 8.97
C ASN A 451 -3.71 6.53 9.20
N GLU A 452 -4.10 5.27 9.42
CA GLU A 452 -3.21 4.14 9.73
C GLU A 452 -3.45 2.96 8.77
N LEU A 453 -3.86 3.25 7.54
CA LEU A 453 -3.97 2.24 6.50
C LEU A 453 -2.61 1.56 6.29
N SER A 454 -2.60 0.24 6.14
CA SER A 454 -1.39 -0.45 5.69
C SER A 454 -1.00 0.03 4.30
N LEU A 455 0.30 -0.02 3.99
CA LEU A 455 0.85 0.48 2.73
C LEU A 455 0.12 -0.11 1.51
N GLY A 456 -0.02 -1.44 1.49
CA GLY A 456 -0.73 -2.15 0.42
C GLY A 456 -2.22 -1.78 0.32
N LEU A 457 -2.92 -1.69 1.45
CA LEU A 457 -4.35 -1.36 1.45
C LEU A 457 -4.60 0.10 1.00
N GLY A 458 -3.77 1.04 1.47
CA GLY A 458 -3.84 2.43 1.05
C GLY A 458 -3.65 2.59 -0.46
N ILE A 459 -2.60 1.95 -1.02
CA ILE A 459 -2.33 1.99 -2.46
C ILE A 459 -3.48 1.36 -3.25
N ALA A 460 -3.99 0.20 -2.80
CA ALA A 460 -5.09 -0.49 -3.47
C ALA A 460 -6.38 0.35 -3.51
N LEU A 461 -6.68 1.06 -2.43
CA LEU A 461 -7.80 2.00 -2.36
C LEU A 461 -7.57 3.19 -3.29
N ALA A 462 -6.41 3.85 -3.23
CA ALA A 462 -6.11 4.98 -4.12
C ALA A 462 -6.22 4.60 -5.60
N ASN A 463 -5.77 3.39 -5.98
CA ASN A 463 -5.85 2.88 -7.35
C ASN A 463 -7.29 2.70 -7.88
N GLN A 464 -8.32 2.67 -7.02
CA GLN A 464 -9.71 2.62 -7.49
C GLN A 464 -10.19 3.96 -8.08
N SER A 465 -9.50 5.07 -7.80
CA SER A 465 -9.84 6.41 -8.30
C SER A 465 -8.77 7.02 -9.19
N LEU A 466 -7.54 6.54 -9.11
CA LEU A 466 -6.42 6.97 -9.95
C LEU A 466 -6.35 6.14 -11.26
N ASP A 467 -5.89 6.78 -12.32
CA ASP A 467 -5.57 6.11 -13.59
C ASP A 467 -4.24 5.35 -13.44
N PRO A 468 -4.22 4.01 -13.50
CA PRO A 468 -2.99 3.24 -13.28
C PRO A 468 -1.90 3.50 -14.31
N ASP A 469 -2.26 3.97 -15.51
CA ASP A 469 -1.32 4.21 -16.61
C ASP A 469 -0.78 5.65 -16.62
N ALA A 470 -1.37 6.55 -15.81
CA ALA A 470 -0.92 7.93 -15.72
C ALA A 470 0.40 8.03 -14.93
N LEU A 471 1.37 8.77 -15.48
CA LEU A 471 2.65 9.02 -14.82
C LEU A 471 2.46 9.75 -13.47
N SER A 472 1.51 10.67 -13.40
CA SER A 472 1.15 11.38 -12.16
C SER A 472 0.68 10.44 -11.05
N THR A 473 0.02 9.32 -11.38
CA THR A 473 -0.37 8.30 -10.40
C THR A 473 0.85 7.65 -9.75
N GLN A 474 1.92 7.42 -10.50
CA GLN A 474 3.17 6.88 -9.95
C GLN A 474 3.80 7.87 -8.96
N VAL A 475 3.75 9.18 -9.27
CA VAL A 475 4.26 10.22 -8.37
C VAL A 475 3.46 10.27 -7.07
N VAL A 476 2.13 10.28 -7.17
CA VAL A 476 1.20 10.31 -6.02
C VAL A 476 1.36 9.08 -5.12
N ARG A 477 1.43 7.88 -5.71
CA ARG A 477 1.71 6.63 -4.97
C ARG A 477 3.07 6.67 -4.30
N GLY A 478 4.09 7.12 -5.05
CA GLY A 478 5.44 7.24 -4.55
C GLY A 478 5.55 8.20 -3.37
N ALA A 479 4.81 9.30 -3.38
CA ALA A 479 4.79 10.27 -2.28
C ALA A 479 4.25 9.66 -0.97
N PHE A 480 3.14 8.92 -1.03
CA PHE A 480 2.60 8.21 0.13
C PHE A 480 3.60 7.17 0.64
N GLN A 481 4.16 6.36 -0.25
CA GLN A 481 5.11 5.31 0.12
C GLN A 481 6.43 5.87 0.67
N ALA A 482 6.89 7.03 0.21
CA ALA A 482 8.11 7.69 0.69
C ALA A 482 8.01 8.18 2.14
N VAL A 483 6.82 8.52 2.61
CA VAL A 483 6.59 9.03 3.98
C VAL A 483 6.05 7.97 4.92
N HIS A 484 5.59 6.83 4.41
CA HIS A 484 4.94 5.80 5.20
C HIS A 484 5.91 5.17 6.23
N PRO A 485 5.55 5.07 7.53
CA PRO A 485 6.47 4.62 8.58
C PRO A 485 6.90 3.15 8.45
N LYS A 486 6.14 2.34 7.70
CA LYS A 486 6.47 0.93 7.40
C LYS A 486 7.12 0.72 6.04
N ALA A 487 7.54 1.77 5.35
CA ALA A 487 8.24 1.62 4.08
C ALA A 487 9.61 0.94 4.30
N SER A 488 9.88 -0.13 3.55
CA SER A 488 11.16 -0.82 3.53
C SER A 488 12.14 -0.10 2.59
N GLU A 489 13.43 -0.47 2.63
CA GLU A 489 14.40 0.05 1.65
C GLU A 489 14.00 -0.29 0.21
N GLN A 490 13.43 -1.49 0.00
CA GLN A 490 12.90 -1.87 -1.32
C GLN A 490 11.75 -0.96 -1.74
N HIS A 491 10.85 -0.63 -0.82
CA HIS A 491 9.77 0.33 -1.08
C HIS A 491 10.32 1.69 -1.52
N ILE A 492 11.36 2.20 -0.85
CA ILE A 492 11.99 3.47 -1.24
C ILE A 492 12.67 3.38 -2.61
N GLN A 493 13.29 2.24 -2.92
CA GLN A 493 13.89 2.02 -4.24
C GLN A 493 12.82 1.98 -5.35
N ASP A 494 11.67 1.34 -5.11
CA ASP A 494 10.55 1.35 -6.04
C ASP A 494 10.03 2.78 -6.29
N VAL A 495 9.90 3.60 -5.24
CA VAL A 495 9.53 5.03 -5.37
C VAL A 495 10.52 5.78 -6.25
N ARG A 496 11.82 5.56 -6.05
CA ARG A 496 12.87 6.20 -6.84
C ARG A 496 12.76 5.84 -8.31
N ASP A 497 12.46 4.59 -8.63
CA ASP A 497 12.30 4.12 -10.00
C ASP A 497 11.02 4.65 -10.65
N TRP A 498 9.91 4.72 -9.91
CA TRP A 498 8.66 5.36 -10.36
C TRP A 498 8.84 6.84 -10.66
N TRP A 499 9.50 7.60 -9.79
CA TRP A 499 9.72 9.03 -9.99
C TRP A 499 10.68 9.32 -11.15
N ARG A 500 11.69 8.47 -11.37
CA ARG A 500 12.53 8.55 -12.59
C ARG A 500 11.71 8.28 -13.84
N ALA A 501 10.92 7.22 -13.86
CA ALA A 501 10.06 6.90 -15.00
C ALA A 501 9.06 8.02 -15.31
N ALA A 502 8.46 8.63 -14.28
CA ALA A 502 7.59 9.79 -14.43
C ALA A 502 8.34 11.00 -15.03
N THR A 503 9.54 11.29 -14.54
CA THR A 503 10.39 12.38 -15.06
C THR A 503 10.79 12.14 -16.52
N ASP A 504 11.22 10.93 -16.85
CA ASP A 504 11.59 10.52 -18.22
C ASP A 504 10.38 10.57 -19.16
N GLY A 505 9.18 10.32 -18.64
CA GLY A 505 7.91 10.47 -19.34
C GLY A 505 7.39 11.92 -19.44
N GLY A 506 8.12 12.90 -18.90
CA GLY A 506 7.80 14.33 -19.01
C GLY A 506 7.00 14.93 -17.86
N GLU A 507 6.75 14.17 -16.78
CA GLU A 507 6.12 14.69 -15.57
C GLU A 507 7.10 15.61 -14.83
N ASN A 508 6.67 16.82 -14.49
CA ASN A 508 7.52 17.76 -13.75
C ASN A 508 7.37 17.54 -12.24
N ILE A 509 8.27 16.73 -11.68
CA ILE A 509 8.36 16.53 -10.22
C ILE A 509 9.45 17.38 -9.56
N GLY A 510 10.10 18.28 -10.31
CA GLY A 510 11.20 19.12 -9.81
C GLY A 510 12.32 18.30 -9.15
N ASP A 511 12.75 18.75 -7.97
CA ASP A 511 13.79 18.09 -7.17
C ASP A 511 13.23 17.06 -6.18
N LEU A 512 11.96 16.62 -6.34
CA LEU A 512 11.29 15.74 -5.37
C LEU A 512 12.07 14.46 -5.07
N ILE A 513 12.79 13.91 -6.06
CA ILE A 513 13.62 12.71 -5.88
C ILE A 513 14.69 12.87 -4.80
N LEU A 514 15.20 14.08 -4.58
CA LEU A 514 16.20 14.36 -3.55
C LEU A 514 15.63 14.24 -2.13
N VAL A 515 14.30 14.29 -1.96
CA VAL A 515 13.66 14.15 -0.64
C VAL A 515 13.86 12.76 -0.03
N LEU A 516 14.13 11.76 -0.86
CA LEU A 516 14.44 10.39 -0.41
C LEU A 516 15.82 10.31 0.23
N ASP A 517 16.74 11.15 -0.22
CA ASP A 517 18.13 11.20 0.25
C ASP A 517 18.35 12.31 1.30
N ASP A 518 17.35 13.16 1.54
CA ASP A 518 17.39 14.21 2.55
C ASP A 518 17.39 13.60 3.97
N ASP A 519 18.57 13.60 4.59
CA ASP A 519 18.75 13.21 5.99
C ASP A 519 18.74 14.45 6.88
N TYR A 520 17.54 14.80 7.35
CA TYR A 520 17.35 15.95 8.23
C TYR A 520 18.03 15.80 9.58
N LYS A 521 18.30 14.56 10.04
CA LYS A 521 19.00 14.32 11.32
C LYS A 521 20.49 14.62 11.18
N ARG A 522 21.09 14.28 10.04
CA ARG A 522 22.49 14.62 9.76
C ARG A 522 22.80 16.11 9.75
N LEU A 523 21.80 16.98 9.55
CA LEU A 523 22.00 18.43 9.65
C LEU A 523 22.50 18.87 11.03
N THR A 524 22.20 18.13 12.10
CA THR A 524 22.65 18.46 13.47
C THR A 524 23.99 17.84 13.84
N GLY A 525 24.55 16.97 13.00
CA GLY A 525 25.76 16.19 13.29
C GLY A 525 25.55 15.07 14.31
N GLU A 526 24.32 14.73 14.67
CA GLU A 526 23.98 13.60 15.53
C GLU A 526 23.80 12.35 14.66
N GLU A 527 24.79 11.43 14.68
CA GLU A 527 24.71 10.09 14.09
C GLU A 527 24.09 9.06 15.04
#